data_AF-A0A528E7I0-F1
#
_entry.id   AF-A0A528E7I0-F1
#
_cell.length_a   1.000
_cell.length_b   1.000
_cell.length_c   1.000
_cell.angle_alpha   90.00
_cell.angle_beta   90.00
_cell.angle_gamma   90.00
#
_symmetry.space_group_name_H-M   'P 1'
#
loop_
_entity.id
_entity.type
_entity.pdbx_description
1 polymer ?
#
loop_
_entity_poly.entity_id
_entity_poly.type
_entity_poly.pdbx_seq_one_letter_code
_entity_poly.pdbx_strand_id
1 'polypeptide(L)' 'MTSFSSRVAAAAAAIREIFPETPLQENDYLSKKTGARVLLKREDLSPVRSYKIR' A
#
# COMPACT_ATOMS: atom_id res chain seq x y z
N MET A 1 -26.81 2.78 7.14
CA MET A 1 -25.90 1.80 6.54
C MET A 1 -24.58 2.50 6.23
N THR A 2 -23.46 2.15 6.87
CA THR A 2 -22.17 2.71 6.45
C THR A 2 -21.78 2.10 5.11
N SER A 3 -21.39 2.94 4.15
CA SER A 3 -20.87 2.47 2.86
C SER A 3 -19.63 1.58 3.07
N PHE A 4 -19.34 0.68 2.12
CA PHE A 4 -18.11 -0.10 2.12
C PHE A 4 -16.87 0.79 2.30
N SER A 5 -16.81 1.90 1.58
CA SER A 5 -15.72 2.89 1.65
C SER A 5 -15.53 3.47 3.06
N SER A 6 -16.62 3.71 3.79
CA SER A 6 -16.55 4.22 5.17
C SER A 6 -15.89 3.20 6.11
N ARG A 7 -16.17 1.89 5.94
CA ARG A 7 -15.54 0.84 6.75
C ARG A 7 -14.06 0.67 6.40
N VAL A 8 -13.71 0.76 5.11
CA VAL A 8 -12.31 0.71 4.67
C VAL A 8 -11.51 1.87 5.26
N ALA A 9 -12.07 3.09 5.28
CA ALA A 9 -11.42 4.25 5.88
C ALA A 9 -11.17 4.06 7.39
N ALA A 10 -12.14 3.53 8.12
CA ALA A 10 -11.99 3.24 9.55
C ALA A 10 -10.92 2.17 9.82
N ALA A 11 -10.90 1.08 9.04
CA ALA A 11 -9.87 0.04 9.14
C ALA A 11 -8.47 0.59 8.82
N ALA A 12 -8.36 1.43 7.78
CA ALA A 12 -7.10 2.07 7.41
C ALA A 12 -6.55 2.93 8.56
N ALA A 13 -7.41 3.68 9.26
CA ALA A 13 -7.01 4.48 10.42
C ALA A 13 -6.48 3.59 11.57
N ALA A 14 -7.21 2.52 11.92
CA ALA A 14 -6.78 1.59 12.96
C ALA A 14 -5.43 0.91 12.65
N ILE A 15 -5.20 0.52 11.40
CA ILE A 15 -3.93 -0.10 10.98
C ILE A 15 -2.75 0.87 11.14
N ARG A 16 -2.96 2.19 10.99
CA ARG A 16 -1.87 3.19 11.14
C ARG A 16 -1.35 3.31 12.56
N GLU A 17 -2.09 2.85 13.56
CA GLU A 17 -1.61 2.76 14.94
C GLU A 17 -0.63 1.59 15.13
N ILE A 18 -0.64 0.59 14.23
CA ILE A 18 0.18 -0.62 14.32
C ILE A 18 1.49 -0.46 13.53
N PHE A 19 1.43 0.11 12.32
CA PHE A 19 2.62 0.37 11.50
C PHE A 19 2.41 1.54 10.53
N PRO A 20 3.48 2.26 10.15
CA PRO A 20 3.38 3.42 9.26
C PRO A 20 3.05 3.03 7.82
N GLU A 21 2.85 4.05 6.97
CA GLU A 21 2.75 3.85 5.53
C GLU A 21 3.98 3.14 4.97
N THR A 22 3.78 2.09 4.18
CA THR A 22 4.82 1.58 3.28
C THR A 22 5.02 2.57 2.12
N PRO A 23 6.25 2.82 1.66
CA PRO A 23 6.50 3.81 0.62
C PRO A 23 5.95 3.37 -0.75
N LEU A 24 5.66 4.37 -1.59
CA LEU A 24 5.57 4.19 -3.04
C LEU A 24 6.95 4.48 -3.62
N GLN A 25 7.45 3.58 -4.46
CA GLN A 25 8.75 3.73 -5.10
C GLN A 25 8.63 3.58 -6.61
N GLU A 26 9.29 4.44 -7.36
CA GLU A 26 9.35 4.31 -8.81
C GLU A 26 10.28 3.17 -9.22
N ASN A 27 9.87 2.41 -10.23
CA ASN A 27 10.68 1.37 -10.83
C ASN A 27 11.14 1.80 -12.21
N ASP A 28 12.36 2.33 -12.30
CA ASP A 28 12.93 2.86 -13.54
C ASP A 28 12.99 1.82 -14.66
N TYR A 29 13.34 0.59 -14.33
CA TYR A 29 13.46 -0.48 -15.32
C TYR A 29 12.12 -0.81 -15.96
N LEU A 30 11.08 -1.05 -15.14
CA LEU A 30 9.73 -1.35 -15.64
C LEU A 30 9.14 -0.14 -16.35
N SER A 31 9.42 1.06 -15.87
CA SER A 31 8.93 2.28 -16.50
C SER A 31 9.51 2.44 -17.91
N LYS A 32 10.82 2.24 -18.07
CA LYS A 32 11.49 2.24 -19.38
C LYS A 32 11.00 1.11 -20.28
N LYS A 33 10.83 -0.09 -19.74
CA LYS A 33 10.40 -1.28 -20.49
C LYS A 33 8.97 -1.16 -21.02
N THR A 34 8.08 -0.54 -20.25
CA THR A 34 6.65 -0.48 -20.57
C THR A 34 6.22 0.84 -21.19
N GLY A 35 7.03 1.89 -21.08
CA GLY A 35 6.67 3.26 -21.49
C GLY A 35 5.69 3.95 -20.55
N ALA A 36 5.31 3.32 -19.43
CA ALA A 36 4.43 3.89 -18.41
C ALA A 36 5.22 4.27 -17.15
N ARG A 37 4.68 5.15 -16.31
CA ARG A 37 5.26 5.41 -14.98
C ARG A 37 4.84 4.30 -14.01
N VAL A 38 5.77 3.41 -13.67
CA VAL A 38 5.51 2.26 -12.78
C VAL A 38 5.95 2.57 -11.36
N LEU A 39 4.98 2.59 -10.43
CA LEU A 39 5.20 2.75 -9.00
C LEU A 39 4.89 1.43 -8.28
N LEU A 40 5.75 1.05 -7.33
CA LEU A 40 5.59 -0.12 -6.47
C LEU A 40 5.20 0.31 -5.06
N LYS A 41 4.10 -0.25 -4.55
CA LYS A 41 3.73 -0.14 -3.13
C LYS A 41 4.46 -1.22 -2.34
N ARG A 42 5.37 -0.81 -1.46
CA ARG A 42 6.32 -1.71 -0.77
C ARG A 42 5.70 -2.43 0.44
N GLU A 43 4.63 -3.20 0.21
CA GLU A 43 3.95 -3.99 1.25
C GLU A 43 4.84 -5.07 1.90
N ASP A 44 5.93 -5.43 1.22
CA ASP A 44 6.98 -6.31 1.74
C ASP A 44 7.77 -5.71 2.91
N LEU A 45 7.68 -4.38 3.13
CA LEU A 45 8.30 -3.69 4.26
C LEU A 45 7.40 -3.66 5.52
N SER A 46 6.20 -4.23 5.47
CA SER A 46 5.36 -4.42 6.64
C SER A 46 5.97 -5.45 7.62
N PRO A 47 5.57 -5.48 8.91
CA PRO A 47 6.15 -6.37 9.93
C PRO A 47 6.17 -7.86 9.55
N VAL A 48 5.16 -8.35 8.83
CA VAL A 48 5.07 -9.75 8.35
C VAL A 48 5.44 -9.90 6.86
N ARG A 49 6.03 -8.86 6.27
CA ARG A 49 6.51 -8.81 4.90
C ARG A 49 5.46 -9.14 3.83
N SER A 50 4.20 -8.83 4.12
CA SER A 50 3.09 -9.06 3.20
C SER A 50 1.91 -8.16 3.56
N TYR A 51 1.03 -7.90 2.59
CA TYR A 51 -0.18 -7.10 2.81
C TYR A 51 -1.17 -7.75 3.80
N LYS A 52 -1.01 -9.04 4.13
CA LYS A 52 -1.97 -9.82 4.94
C LYS A 52 -2.16 -9.35 6.38
N ILE A 53 -1.28 -8.49 6.90
CA ILE A 53 -1.46 -7.86 8.23
C ILE A 53 -2.39 -6.65 8.21
N ARG A 54 -2.92 -6.29 7.03
CA ARG A 54 -3.97 -5.29 6.88
C ARG A 54 -5.36 -5.92 7.03
#